data_AF-A0A4Q5PMD5-F1
#
_entry.id   AF-A0A4Q5PMD5-F1
#
_cell.length_a   1.000
_cell.length_b   1.000
_cell.length_c   1.000
_cell.angle_alpha   90.00
_cell.angle_beta   90.00
_cell.angle_gamma   90.00
#
_symmetry.space_group_name_H-M   'P 1'
#
loop_
_entity.id
_entity.type
_entity.pdbx_description
1 polymer ?
#
loop_
_entity_poly.entity_id
_entity_poly.type
_entity_poly.pdbx_seq_one_letter_code
_entity_poly.pdbx_strand_id
1 'polypeptide(L)' 'FEPGEESRSLGTFMILDHIARARKMGLPYVYLGYWIEGSKKMDYKGRYLPQQRLAPSGWLRVDENGEMVGEPEE' A
#
# COMPACT_ATOMS: atom_id res chain seq x y z
N PHE A 1 16.12 -7.71 10.15
CA PHE A 1 15.40 -8.00 8.90
C PHE A 1 16.17 -9.11 8.21
N GLU A 2 15.67 -10.33 8.21
CA GLU A 2 16.37 -11.47 7.58
C GLU A 2 15.95 -11.57 6.09
N PRO A 3 16.88 -11.41 5.14
CA PRO A 3 16.58 -11.37 3.70
C PRO A 3 16.34 -12.77 3.08
N GLY A 4 15.80 -13.72 3.83
CA GLY A 4 15.57 -15.12 3.40
C GLY A 4 14.13 -15.63 3.56
N GLU A 5 13.25 -14.86 4.23
CA GLU A 5 11.86 -15.27 4.51
C GLU A 5 10.81 -14.49 3.69
N GLU A 6 11.17 -13.96 2.52
CA GLU A 6 10.21 -13.29 1.61
C GLU A 6 9.10 -14.24 1.11
N SER A 7 9.30 -15.56 1.23
CA SER A 7 8.35 -16.60 0.82
C SER A 7 7.27 -16.91 1.87
N ARG A 8 7.49 -16.57 3.15
CA ARG A 8 6.44 -16.65 4.15
C ARG A 8 5.64 -15.37 4.04
N SER A 9 4.41 -15.47 3.55
CA SER A 9 3.48 -14.36 3.27
C SER A 9 3.08 -13.54 4.51
N LEU A 10 3.91 -13.47 5.55
CA LEU A 10 3.73 -12.72 6.79
C LEU A 10 3.50 -11.23 6.52
N GLY A 11 4.25 -10.63 5.57
CA GLY A 11 4.03 -9.24 5.15
C GLY A 11 2.62 -9.03 4.57
N THR A 12 2.19 -9.92 3.68
CA THR A 12 0.85 -9.92 3.10
C THR A 12 -0.23 -10.14 4.16
N PHE A 13 -0.03 -11.11 5.07
CA PHE A 13 -0.96 -11.41 6.14
C PHE A 13 -1.15 -10.22 7.07
N MET A 14 -0.06 -9.56 7.48
CA MET A 14 -0.13 -8.37 8.32
C MET A 14 -0.93 -7.24 7.66
N ILE A 15 -0.71 -7.00 6.36
CA ILE A 15 -1.47 -5.98 5.63
C ILE A 15 -2.96 -6.32 5.58
N LEU A 16 -3.31 -7.57 5.24
CA LEU A 16 -4.71 -8.01 5.18
C LEU A 16 -5.40 -7.94 6.55
N ASP A 17 -4.70 -8.31 7.62
CA ASP A 17 -5.21 -8.19 8.99
C ASP A 17 -5.46 -6.73 9.37
N HIS A 18 -4.55 -5.81 9.02
CA HIS A 18 -4.73 -4.38 9.27
C HIS A 18 -5.90 -3.80 8.48
N ILE A 19 -6.05 -4.17 7.20
CA ILE A 19 -7.21 -3.77 6.38
C ILE A 19 -8.51 -4.28 7.01
N ALA A 20 -8.54 -5.54 7.44
CA ALA A 20 -9.71 -6.11 8.08
C ALA A 20 -10.06 -5.40 9.40
N ARG A 21 -9.07 -5.05 10.21
CA ARG A 21 -9.25 -4.27 11.45
C ARG A 21 -9.74 -2.86 11.18
N ALA A 22 -9.10 -2.14 10.26
CA ALA A 22 -9.51 -0.79 9.88
C ALA A 22 -10.97 -0.77 9.41
N ARG A 23 -11.38 -1.73 8.57
CA ARG A 23 -12.78 -1.88 8.14
C ARG A 23 -13.72 -2.13 9.32
N LYS A 24 -13.34 -3.00 10.27
CA LYS A 24 -14.15 -3.24 11.49
C LYS A 24 -14.25 -2.01 12.38
N MET A 25 -13.22 -1.17 12.41
CA MET A 25 -13.17 0.06 13.20
C MET A 25 -13.75 1.28 12.47
N GLY A 26 -14.17 1.14 11.20
CA GLY A 26 -14.65 2.25 10.38
C GLY A 26 -13.56 3.26 10.01
N LEU A 27 -12.29 2.86 10.02
CA LEU A 27 -11.17 3.72 9.63
C LEU A 27 -11.06 3.79 8.11
N PRO A 28 -10.90 4.99 7.53
CA PRO A 28 -10.88 5.17 6.08
C PRO A 28 -9.57 4.71 5.44
N TYR A 29 -8.47 4.66 6.20
CA TYR A 29 -7.13 4.43 5.64
C TYR A 29 -6.30 3.47 6.49
N VAL A 30 -5.42 2.70 5.81
CA VAL A 30 -4.35 1.92 6.43
C VAL A 30 -3.02 2.41 5.88
N TYR A 31 -2.14 2.87 6.77
CA TYR A 31 -0.81 3.29 6.38
C TYR A 31 0.11 2.08 6.16
N LEU A 32 0.47 1.81 4.91
CA LEU A 32 1.34 0.68 4.54
C LEU A 32 2.85 0.98 4.69
N GLY A 33 3.20 2.16 5.21
CA GLY A 33 4.58 2.59 5.39
C GLY A 33 5.26 3.01 4.08
N TYR A 34 6.57 3.18 4.14
CA TYR A 34 7.37 3.59 2.99
C TYR A 34 7.39 2.52 1.88
N TRP A 35 7.40 3.00 0.63
CA TRP A 35 7.49 2.22 -0.59
C TRP A 35 8.54 2.84 -1.51
N ILE A 36 9.39 1.99 -2.09
CA ILE A 36 10.43 2.39 -3.04
C ILE A 36 10.08 1.79 -4.40
N GLU A 37 9.92 2.66 -5.39
CA GLU A 37 9.70 2.24 -6.77
C GLU A 37 10.86 1.36 -7.27
N GLY A 38 10.54 0.25 -7.92
CA GLY A 38 11.52 -0.71 -8.44
C GLY A 38 12.10 -1.68 -7.39
N SER A 39 11.74 -1.57 -6.11
CA SER A 39 12.18 -2.53 -5.09
C SER A 39 11.37 -3.83 -5.17
N LYS A 40 11.99 -4.91 -5.65
CA LYS A 40 11.38 -6.26 -5.71
C LYS A 40 10.77 -6.72 -4.38
N LYS A 41 11.42 -6.33 -3.28
CA LYS A 41 11.03 -6.67 -1.91
C LYS A 41 9.78 -5.92 -1.42
N MET A 42 9.46 -4.77 -2.02
CA MET A 42 8.32 -3.93 -1.65
C MET A 42 7.22 -3.90 -2.71
N ASP A 43 7.43 -4.57 -3.84
CA ASP A 43 6.48 -4.67 -4.96
C ASP A 43 5.09 -5.16 -4.50
N TYR A 44 5.06 -6.08 -3.53
CA TYR A 44 3.81 -6.65 -3.03
C TYR A 44 2.85 -5.62 -2.43
N LYS A 45 3.33 -4.50 -1.88
CA LYS A 45 2.48 -3.42 -1.34
C LYS A 45 1.72 -2.68 -2.45
N GLY A 46 2.23 -2.69 -3.68
CA GLY A 46 1.61 -2.05 -4.82
C GLY A 46 0.28 -2.69 -5.23
N ARG A 47 -0.02 -3.91 -4.76
CA ARG A 47 -1.19 -4.70 -5.17
C ARG A 47 -2.45 -4.42 -4.33
N TYR A 48 -2.33 -3.66 -3.24
CA TYR A 48 -3.47 -3.27 -2.42
C TYR A 48 -4.04 -1.97 -2.98
N LEU A 49 -5.23 -2.04 -3.56
CA LEU A 49 -5.87 -0.95 -4.29
C LEU A 49 -7.31 -0.74 -3.78
N PRO A 50 -7.86 0.48 -3.87
CA PRO A 50 -7.17 1.72 -4.26
C PRO A 50 -6.13 2.16 -3.20
N GLN A 51 -5.08 2.86 -3.61
CA GLN A 51 -4.07 3.40 -2.69
C GLN A 51 -3.69 4.83 -3.02
N GLN A 52 -3.22 5.56 -2.01
CA GLN A 52 -2.61 6.86 -2.17
C GLN A 52 -1.10 6.75 -1.98
N ARG A 53 -0.34 7.37 -2.87
CA ARG A 53 1.12 7.43 -2.84
C ARG A 53 1.56 8.88 -2.75
N LEU A 54 2.38 9.19 -1.77
CA LEU A 54 2.98 10.51 -1.65
C LEU A 54 4.20 10.60 -2.57
N ALA A 55 4.08 11.40 -3.63
CA ALA A 55 5.15 11.72 -4.56
C ALA A 55 5.63 13.16 -4.32
N PRO A 56 6.79 13.57 -4.90
CA PRO A 56 7.24 14.96 -4.83
C PRO A 56 6.23 15.97 -5.39
N SER A 57 5.37 15.53 -6.31
CA SER A 57 4.28 16.34 -6.91
C SER A 57 2.99 16.37 -6.07
N GLY A 58 2.96 15.71 -4.91
CA GLY A 58 1.77 15.59 -4.07
C GLY A 58 1.21 14.16 -3.99
N TRP A 59 -0.03 14.04 -3.52
CA TRP A 59 -0.71 12.76 -3.41
C TRP A 59 -1.22 12.28 -4.76
N LEU A 60 -0.85 11.04 -5.10
CA LEU A 60 -1.32 10.33 -6.28
C LEU A 60 -2.21 9.18 -5.84
N ARG A 61 -3.43 9.12 -6.38
CA ARG A 61 -4.31 7.98 -6.20
C ARG A 61 -4.06 6.97 -7.31
N VAL A 62 -3.86 5.72 -6.92
CA VAL A 62 -3.69 4.58 -7.83
C VAL A 62 -4.90 3.66 -7.67
N ASP A 63 -5.58 3.41 -8.78
CA ASP A 63 -6.75 2.54 -8.84
C ASP A 63 -6.41 1.12 -9.31
N GLU A 64 -7.44 0.27 -9.41
CA GLU A 64 -7.32 -1.12 -9.88
C GLU A 64 -6.81 -1.26 -11.32
N ASN A 65 -6.97 -0.22 -12.16
CA ASN A 65 -6.49 -0.16 -13.53
C ASN A 65 -5.02 0.26 -13.62
N GLY A 66 -4.42 0.64 -12.49
CA GLY A 66 -3.06 1.18 -12.43
C GLY A 66 -2.97 2.64 -12.88
N GLU A 67 -4.11 3.32 -13.05
CA GLU A 67 -4.12 4.73 -13.39
C GLU A 67 -3.71 5.56 -12.17
N MET A 68 -2.74 6.46 -12.37
CA MET A 68 -2.27 7.39 -11.36
C MET A 68 -2.91 8.75 -11.62
N VAL A 69 -3.93 9.08 -10.85
CA VAL A 69 -4.57 10.39 -10.90
C VAL A 69 -4.09 11.23 -9.71
N GLY A 70 -3.68 12.47 -9.98
CA GLY A 70 -3.42 13.45 -8.93
C GLY A 70 -4.71 13.65 -8.13
N GLU A 71 -4.62 13.54 -6.81
CA GLU A 71 -5.79 13.78 -5.98
C GLU A 71 -6.13 15.27 -6.01
N PRO A 72 -7.37 15.68 -6.31
CA PRO A 72 -7.75 17.07 -6.16
C PRO A 72 -7.58 17.46 -4.69
N GLU A 73 -6.89 18.57 -4.42
CA GLU A 73 -6.92 19.21 -3.10
C GLU A 73 -8.39 19.49 -2.75
N GLU A 74 -8.93 18.76 -1.77
CA GLU A 74 -10.25 19.03 -1.17
C GLU A 74 -10.28 20.39 -0.46
#